data_AF-A0A6M1YEU4-F1
#
_entry.id   AF-A0A6M1YEU4-F1
#
_cell.length_a   1.000
_cell.length_b   1.000
_cell.length_c   1.000
_cell.angle_alpha   90.00
_cell.angle_beta   90.00
_cell.angle_gamma   90.00
#
_symmetry.space_group_name_H-M   'P 1'
#
loop_
_entity.id
_entity.type
_entity.pdbx_description
1 polymer ?
#
loop_
_entity_poly.entity_id
_entity_poly.type
_entity_poly.pdbx_seq_one_letter_code
_entity_poly.pdbx_strand_id
1 'polypeptide(L)'
;MAAPIPKDDSSKEKLLNLLSKLEEELRWCAQHPNDVSDFEMQQLKEAIDELDTKCKTLGGQFYSDFKKFRKDFDYAADHPNEINSGDFQKFEDMLQELFRDLK
;
A
#
# COMPACT_ATOMS: atom_id res chain seq x y z
N MET A 1 -37.97 -10.24 -12.26
CA MET A 1 -37.35 -10.14 -10.92
C MET A 1 -35.85 -10.20 -11.14
N ALA A 2 -35.13 -9.10 -10.85
CA ALA A 2 -33.68 -9.04 -11.07
C ALA A 2 -32.98 -9.96 -10.06
N ALA A 3 -32.04 -10.78 -10.53
CA ALA A 3 -31.19 -11.58 -9.67
C ALA A 3 -30.33 -10.65 -8.78
N PRO A 4 -30.26 -10.85 -7.45
CA PRO A 4 -29.34 -10.10 -6.62
C PRO A 4 -27.90 -10.52 -6.96
N ILE A 5 -27.15 -9.60 -7.54
CA ILE A 5 -25.71 -9.75 -7.77
C ILE A 5 -25.04 -9.97 -6.39
N PRO A 6 -24.24 -11.04 -6.20
CA PRO A 6 -23.62 -11.32 -4.91
C PRO A 6 -22.62 -10.21 -4.54
N LYS A 7 -22.59 -9.89 -3.24
CA LYS A 7 -21.91 -8.75 -2.60
C LYS A 7 -20.37 -8.85 -2.55
N ASP A 8 -19.71 -9.29 -3.63
CA ASP A 8 -18.27 -9.60 -3.60
C ASP A 8 -17.36 -8.55 -4.30
N ASP A 9 -17.88 -7.79 -5.27
CA ASP A 9 -17.07 -6.80 -6.02
C ASP A 9 -16.56 -5.61 -5.18
N SER A 10 -17.35 -5.18 -4.18
CA SER A 10 -17.08 -3.94 -3.46
C SER A 10 -15.82 -3.97 -2.58
N SER A 11 -15.38 -5.16 -2.14
CA SER A 11 -14.19 -5.31 -1.30
C SER A 11 -12.90 -5.20 -2.12
N LYS A 12 -12.88 -5.82 -3.31
CA LYS A 12 -11.75 -5.74 -4.24
C LYS A 12 -11.63 -4.34 -4.84
N GLU A 13 -12.74 -3.72 -5.26
CA GLU A 13 -12.72 -2.34 -5.76
C GLU A 13 -12.25 -1.34 -4.70
N LYS A 14 -12.71 -1.47 -3.45
CA LYS A 14 -12.23 -0.62 -2.35
C LYS A 14 -10.75 -0.81 -2.07
N LEU A 15 -10.27 -2.06 -2.12
CA LEU A 15 -8.85 -2.36 -1.93
C LEU A 15 -7.99 -1.78 -3.05
N LEU A 16 -8.41 -1.92 -4.31
CA LEU A 16 -7.75 -1.29 -5.46
C LEU A 16 -7.71 0.23 -5.31
N ASN A 17 -8.80 0.85 -4.86
CA ASN A 17 -8.87 2.30 -4.66
C ASN A 17 -7.94 2.77 -3.54
N LEU A 18 -7.83 2.00 -2.45
CA LEU A 18 -6.90 2.28 -1.35
C LEU A 18 -5.44 2.08 -1.75
N LEU A 19 -5.13 1.01 -2.49
CA LEU A 19 -3.80 0.80 -3.04
C LEU A 19 -3.44 1.90 -4.03
N SER A 20 -4.39 2.39 -4.82
CA SER A 20 -4.15 3.45 -5.81
C SER A 20 -3.78 4.76 -5.11
N LYS A 21 -4.51 5.09 -4.04
CA LYS A 21 -4.16 6.24 -3.20
C LYS A 21 -2.78 6.08 -2.57
N LEU A 22 -2.49 4.90 -2.02
CA LEU A 22 -1.20 4.63 -1.41
C LEU A 22 -0.05 4.73 -2.44
N GLU A 23 -0.27 4.27 -3.67
CA GLU A 23 0.68 4.43 -4.77
C GLU A 23 0.93 5.90 -5.09
N GLU A 24 -0.13 6.70 -5.22
CA GLU A 24 -0.01 8.13 -5.50
C GLU A 24 0.75 8.86 -4.40
N GLU A 25 0.48 8.55 -3.13
CA GLU A 25 1.14 9.15 -1.98
C GLU A 25 2.62 8.73 -1.91
N LEU A 26 2.93 7.45 -2.10
CA LEU A 26 4.31 6.95 -2.14
C LEU A 26 5.10 7.54 -3.31
N ARG A 27 4.46 7.67 -4.47
CA ARG A 27 5.06 8.28 -5.66
C ARG A 27 5.34 9.77 -5.45
N TRP A 28 4.48 10.45 -4.70
CA TRP A 28 4.74 11.83 -4.28
C TRP A 28 5.91 11.88 -3.30
N CYS A 29 5.93 11.00 -2.30
CA CYS A 29 7.05 10.87 -1.34
C CYS A 29 8.38 10.55 -2.03
N ALA A 30 8.37 9.72 -3.07
CA ALA A 30 9.56 9.39 -3.87
C ALA A 30 10.11 10.62 -4.62
N GLN A 31 9.23 11.50 -5.08
CA GLN A 31 9.59 12.74 -5.77
C GLN A 31 10.00 13.86 -4.81
N HIS A 32 9.46 13.85 -3.58
CA HIS A 32 9.67 14.88 -2.56
C HIS A 32 10.16 14.32 -1.22
N PRO A 33 11.24 13.51 -1.18
CA PRO A 33 11.66 12.80 0.03
C PRO A 33 12.11 13.75 1.16
N ASN A 34 12.52 14.98 0.83
CA ASN A 34 12.90 15.99 1.83
C ASN A 34 11.69 16.72 2.43
N ASP A 35 10.52 16.64 1.80
CA ASP A 35 9.27 17.23 2.29
C ASP A 35 8.40 16.22 3.04
N VAL A 36 8.71 14.92 2.93
CA VAL A 36 8.04 13.86 3.68
C VAL A 36 8.32 14.05 5.17
N SER A 37 7.30 14.52 5.87
CA SER A 37 7.34 14.69 7.31
C SER A 37 6.92 13.39 8.01
N ASP A 38 7.28 13.27 9.29
CA ASP A 38 6.85 12.17 10.17
C ASP A 38 5.33 11.94 10.12
N PHE A 39 4.57 13.03 9.99
CA PHE A 39 3.12 13.02 9.82
C PHE A 39 2.66 12.27 8.55
N GLU A 40 3.27 12.54 7.41
CA GLU A 40 2.95 11.85 6.14
C GLU A 40 3.27 10.35 6.24
N MET A 41 4.41 10.01 6.87
CA MET A 41 4.78 8.62 7.11
C MET A 41 3.78 7.91 8.04
N GLN A 42 3.29 8.59 9.08
CA GLN A 42 2.24 8.06 9.97
C GLN A 42 0.93 7.83 9.21
N GLN A 43 0.51 8.77 8.36
CA GLN A 43 -0.71 8.60 7.55
C GLN A 43 -0.60 7.42 6.58
N LEU A 44 0.54 7.29 5.90
CA LEU A 44 0.84 6.14 5.06
C LEU A 44 0.81 4.84 5.86
N LYS A 45 1.40 4.82 7.06
CA LYS A 45 1.37 3.65 7.95
C LYS A 45 -0.05 3.26 8.36
N GLU A 46 -0.91 4.22 8.69
CA GLU A 46 -2.32 3.96 8.97
C GLU A 46 -3.06 3.40 7.74
N ALA A 47 -2.82 3.97 6.56
CA ALA A 47 -3.41 3.47 5.31
C ALA A 47 -2.97 2.03 5.00
N ILE A 48 -1.70 1.70 5.26
CA ILE A 48 -1.13 0.35 5.09
C ILE A 48 -1.73 -0.62 6.12
N ASP A 49 -1.97 -0.19 7.36
CA ASP A 49 -2.60 -1.06 8.36
C ASP A 49 -4.08 -1.36 8.02
N GLU A 50 -4.81 -0.36 7.51
CA GLU A 50 -6.16 -0.58 6.99
C GLU A 50 -6.15 -1.55 5.80
N LEU A 51 -5.15 -1.41 4.91
CA LEU A 51 -4.93 -2.33 3.80
C LEU A 51 -4.58 -3.75 4.28
N ASP A 52 -3.76 -3.95 5.33
CA ASP A 52 -3.44 -5.30 5.85
C ASP A 52 -4.70 -6.10 6.17
N THR A 53 -5.67 -5.46 6.82
CA THR A 53 -6.94 -6.10 7.19
C THR A 53 -7.71 -6.55 5.96
N LYS A 54 -7.66 -5.76 4.87
CA LYS A 54 -8.31 -6.10 3.60
C LYS A 54 -7.51 -7.12 2.79
N CYS A 55 -6.19 -6.97 2.68
CA CYS A 55 -5.28 -7.90 2.02
C CYS A 55 -5.33 -9.30 2.65
N LYS A 56 -5.53 -9.40 3.97
CA LYS A 56 -5.77 -10.68 4.67
C LYS A 56 -6.95 -11.47 4.08
N THR A 57 -7.99 -10.78 3.61
CA THR A 57 -9.16 -11.44 3.02
C THR A 57 -8.88 -12.06 1.65
N LEU A 58 -7.88 -11.53 0.92
CA LEU A 58 -7.43 -12.08 -0.35
C LEU A 58 -6.49 -13.28 -0.15
N GLY A 59 -5.65 -13.24 0.89
CA GLY A 59 -4.72 -14.32 1.21
C GLY A 59 -3.72 -14.62 0.09
N GLY A 60 -3.10 -15.80 0.14
CA GLY A 60 -2.19 -16.28 -0.92
C GLY A 60 -0.86 -15.53 -1.00
N GLN A 61 -0.32 -15.46 -2.23
CA GLN A 61 0.96 -14.82 -2.53
C GLN A 61 0.89 -13.30 -2.38
N PHE A 62 -0.18 -12.68 -2.92
CA PHE A 62 -0.48 -11.26 -2.74
C PHE A 62 -0.38 -10.81 -1.27
N TYR A 63 -0.99 -11.54 -0.33
CA TYR A 63 -0.91 -11.16 1.09
C TYR A 63 0.51 -11.30 1.67
N SER A 64 1.31 -12.27 1.20
CA SER A 64 2.71 -12.42 1.63
C SER A 64 3.58 -11.28 1.12
N ASP A 65 3.41 -10.87 -0.14
CA ASP A 65 4.15 -9.75 -0.71
C ASP A 65 3.72 -8.42 -0.06
N PHE A 66 2.43 -8.25 0.23
CA PHE A 66 1.93 -7.10 0.98
C PHE A 66 2.54 -7.04 2.38
N LYS A 67 2.66 -8.18 3.05
CA LYS A 67 3.31 -8.26 4.37
C LYS A 67 4.79 -7.87 4.33
N LYS A 68 5.51 -8.26 3.28
CA LYS A 68 6.90 -7.81 3.08
C LYS A 68 6.95 -6.32 2.88
N PHE A 69 6.14 -5.79 1.97
CA PHE A 69 6.02 -4.35 1.72
C PHE A 69 5.76 -3.57 3.01
N ARG A 70 4.75 -3.97 3.78
CA ARG A 70 4.42 -3.35 5.07
C ARG A 70 5.61 -3.36 6.03
N LYS A 71 6.33 -4.48 6.14
CA LYS A 71 7.47 -4.60 7.05
C LYS A 71 8.63 -3.67 6.63
N ASP A 72 8.88 -3.59 5.33
CA ASP A 72 9.92 -2.75 4.75
C ASP A 72 9.56 -1.26 4.92
N PHE A 73 8.29 -0.91 4.73
CA PHE A 73 7.76 0.44 5.01
C PHE A 73 7.81 0.80 6.50
N ASP A 74 7.42 -0.12 7.39
CA ASP A 74 7.45 0.11 8.85
C ASP A 74 8.88 0.35 9.35
N TYR A 75 9.86 -0.39 8.81
CA TYR A 75 11.26 -0.15 9.07
C TYR A 75 11.70 1.25 8.61
N ALA A 76 11.32 1.65 7.41
CA ALA A 76 11.60 2.99 6.90
C ALA A 76 10.97 4.07 7.80
N ALA A 77 9.69 3.92 8.16
CA ALA A 77 8.98 4.87 9.01
C ALA A 77 9.58 4.99 10.42
N ASP A 78 10.18 3.93 10.97
CA ASP A 78 10.89 3.96 12.26
C ASP A 78 12.31 4.54 12.13
N HIS A 79 12.89 4.51 10.92
CA HIS A 79 14.22 5.02 10.58
C HIS A 79 14.18 6.12 9.50
N PRO A 80 13.45 7.24 9.70
CA PRO A 80 13.28 8.27 8.67
C PRO A 80 14.60 8.95 8.25
N ASN A 81 15.62 8.94 9.13
CA ASN A 81 16.95 9.47 8.82
C ASN A 81 17.79 8.56 7.88
N GLU A 82 17.38 7.30 7.70
CA GLU A 82 18.05 6.34 6.81
C GLU A 82 17.33 6.19 5.46
N ILE A 83 16.12 6.73 5.34
CA ILE A 83 15.35 6.74 4.11
C ILE A 83 16.02 7.62 3.07
N ASN A 84 16.19 7.08 1.87
CA ASN A 84 16.59 7.81 0.69
C ASN A 84 15.51 7.71 -0.40
N SER A 85 15.65 8.51 -1.46
CA SER A 85 14.77 8.42 -2.65
C SER A 85 14.65 6.99 -3.21
N GLY A 86 15.71 6.18 -3.07
CA GLY A 86 15.73 4.80 -3.51
C GLY A 86 14.79 3.88 -2.72
N ASP A 87 14.54 4.15 -1.44
CA ASP A 87 13.62 3.37 -0.61
C ASP A 87 12.18 3.62 -1.04
N PHE A 88 11.80 4.87 -1.28
CA PHE A 88 10.49 5.20 -1.83
C PHE A 88 10.26 4.61 -3.22
N GLN A 89 11.28 4.61 -4.07
CA GLN A 89 11.18 3.98 -5.39
C GLN A 89 11.02 2.45 -5.28
N LYS A 90 11.68 1.81 -4.31
CA LYS A 90 11.47 0.39 -4.00
C LYS A 90 10.04 0.13 -3.50
N PHE A 91 9.51 1.01 -2.65
CA PHE A 91 8.12 0.93 -2.19
C PHE A 91 7.12 1.06 -3.33
N GLU A 92 7.34 1.99 -4.26
CA GLU A 92 6.54 2.13 -5.47
C GLU A 92 6.55 0.85 -6.32
N ASP A 93 7.73 0.28 -6.59
CA ASP A 93 7.89 -0.95 -7.39
C ASP A 93 7.15 -2.13 -6.74
N MET A 94 7.32 -2.32 -5.43
CA MET A 94 6.59 -3.35 -4.67
C MET A 94 5.08 -3.14 -4.71
N LEU A 95 4.60 -1.89 -4.67
CA LEU A 95 3.17 -1.60 -4.77
C LEU A 95 2.62 -1.89 -6.17
N GLN A 96 3.39 -1.60 -7.21
CA GLN A 96 3.03 -1.91 -8.59
C GLN A 96 2.97 -3.43 -8.84
N GLU A 97 3.88 -4.20 -8.24
CA GLU A 97 3.79 -5.67 -8.25
C GLU A 97 2.50 -6.15 -7.59
N LEU A 98 2.15 -5.63 -6.41
CA LEU A 98 0.88 -5.93 -5.74
C LEU A 98 -0.33 -5.61 -6.61
N PHE A 99 -0.30 -4.48 -7.31
CA PHE A 99 -1.34 -4.10 -8.26
C PHE A 99 -1.47 -5.07 -9.43
N ARG A 100 -0.35 -5.61 -9.93
CA ARG A 100 -0.36 -6.63 -10.98
C ARG A 100 -0.95 -7.94 -10.50
N ASP A 101 -0.61 -8.38 -9.29
CA ASP A 101 -1.16 -9.61 -8.69
C ASP A 101 -2.69 -9.54 -8.50
N LEU A 102 -3.24 -8.33 -8.34
CA LEU A 102 -4.67 -8.08 -8.22
C LEU A 102 -5.46 -8.07 -9.53
N LYS A 103 -4.78 -7.87 -10.67
CA LYS A 103 -5.39 -7.61 -11.98
C LYS A 103 -5.68 -8.90 -12.74
#